data_AF-A0A2W7JEH9-F1
#
_entry.id   AF-A0A2W7JEH9-F1
#
_cell.length_a   1.000
_cell.length_b   1.000
_cell.length_c   1.000
_cell.angle_alpha   90.00
_cell.angle_beta   90.00
_cell.angle_gamma   90.00
#
_symmetry.space_group_name_H-M   'P 1'
#
loop_
_entity.id
_entity.type
_entity.pdbx_description
1 polymer ?
#
loop_
_entity_poly.entity_id
_entity_poly.type
_entity_poly.pdbx_seq_one_letter_code
_entity_poly.pdbx_strand_id
1 'polypeptide(L)'
;MNIATATVNAGSPPPPVIQESANQSLLNPVDVRNTLMIEVTDPTLQPTDQVSVAWTGAPGSGANGSLTTAFINAGNTRPLVIRIPVSLVLFNLSQTVTVTYTIIRGTAAPVTSEPQVVYVLPLAQRDLPRPFITQAEQSGEGPILDINGLTDITLRINAWPLSARGQFLWLWLEGKNADGSDFRMRYWSAPSNVITDEFIRFGFYERSHSANALQGLKDRSVLTLKLMVGLQGSPDESLAQPFAHRNYIVLTNAATPPAILSVTGPDGQDIADGADTPHTSVTLSGSAGAGGEVEIFDGPTPQGTVIAVGSAWTYKVAVLTGGLHVFTVKLADGSGGASSPWTINVVLQNLELTIAEAPDNGNLDPIAALTRLTAVLDYNMQADDRIRVIWTAAPGTPAAGSHTTNTVQAGTTIRPRIIQLPVSLLAFSLGKRVTVSFEYDRGTALPVVSRPLVLNIGTIPANWFVPPVITQANGTTVLNLANVQAGATLLFGGWPLIASGQPIWLDFEGQNASGGSHNLTMWTGPNFAVHRSWVLNGRYSVTVLYSYLKELAEGSTLSIHFRVNMDQVPNPATAVVFAARQYTIRAIP
;
A
#
# COMPACT_ATOMS: atom_id res chain seq x y z
N MET A 1 37.61 -39.97 -1.19
CA MET A 1 37.17 -41.14 -1.99
C MET A 1 37.39 -40.78 -3.44
N ASN A 2 38.21 -41.56 -4.16
CA ASN A 2 38.72 -41.25 -5.50
C ASN A 2 37.61 -40.85 -6.47
N ILE A 3 37.71 -39.64 -7.04
CA ILE A 3 36.93 -39.26 -8.21
C ILE A 3 37.61 -39.93 -9.39
N ALA A 4 37.04 -41.02 -9.88
CA ALA A 4 37.45 -41.62 -11.14
C ALA A 4 37.12 -40.62 -12.25
N THR A 5 38.14 -39.97 -12.80
CA THR A 5 38.06 -39.21 -14.04
C THR A 5 37.68 -40.15 -15.16
N ALA A 6 36.45 -40.02 -15.68
CA ALA A 6 36.01 -40.70 -16.87
C ALA A 6 36.89 -40.25 -18.05
N THR A 7 37.64 -41.18 -18.62
CA THR A 7 38.37 -41.01 -19.87
C THR A 7 37.39 -40.71 -21.00
N VAL A 8 37.46 -39.51 -21.57
CA VAL A 8 36.75 -39.11 -22.80
C VAL A 8 37.23 -40.00 -23.95
N ASN A 9 36.37 -40.88 -24.45
CA ASN A 9 36.65 -41.62 -25.68
C ASN A 9 36.46 -40.68 -26.87
N ALA A 10 37.54 -40.44 -27.62
CA ALA A 10 37.47 -39.77 -28.91
C ALA A 10 36.70 -40.67 -29.90
N GLY A 11 35.37 -40.54 -29.95
CA GLY A 11 34.48 -41.34 -30.79
C GLY A 11 33.05 -41.54 -30.29
N SER A 12 32.70 -41.10 -29.07
CA SER A 12 31.32 -41.21 -28.55
C SER A 12 30.38 -40.17 -29.18
N PRO A 13 29.12 -40.52 -29.49
CA PRO A 13 28.08 -39.57 -29.89
C PRO A 13 27.82 -38.48 -28.83
N PRO A 14 27.40 -37.26 -29.22
CA PRO A 14 27.12 -36.15 -28.29
C PRO A 14 25.97 -36.49 -27.32
N PRO A 15 25.88 -35.83 -26.15
CA PRO A 15 24.79 -36.09 -25.21
C PRO A 15 23.41 -35.74 -25.81
N PRO A 16 22.34 -36.44 -25.41
CA PRO A 16 20.99 -36.08 -25.81
C PRO A 16 20.58 -34.72 -25.24
N VAL A 17 19.64 -34.06 -25.90
CA VAL A 17 19.04 -32.79 -25.44
C VAL A 17 17.62 -33.06 -24.96
N ILE A 18 17.27 -32.56 -23.77
CA ILE A 18 15.89 -32.58 -23.28
C ILE A 18 15.23 -31.27 -23.69
N GLN A 19 14.22 -31.31 -24.57
CA GLN A 19 13.59 -30.10 -25.11
C GLN A 19 13.03 -29.19 -24.02
N GLU A 20 12.40 -29.79 -23.01
CA GLU A 20 11.78 -29.06 -21.90
C GLU A 20 12.79 -28.56 -20.85
N SER A 21 14.10 -28.80 -21.02
CA SER A 21 15.15 -28.29 -20.13
C SER A 21 15.87 -27.09 -20.75
N ALA A 22 15.57 -25.88 -20.30
CA ALA A 22 16.15 -24.66 -20.88
C ALA A 22 17.69 -24.58 -20.78
N ASN A 23 18.29 -25.17 -19.74
CA ASN A 23 19.74 -25.12 -19.50
C ASN A 23 20.42 -26.51 -19.51
N GLN A 24 19.68 -27.56 -19.88
CA GLN A 24 20.10 -28.97 -19.93
C GLN A 24 20.60 -29.57 -18.61
N SER A 25 20.76 -28.78 -17.54
CA SER A 25 21.21 -29.26 -16.23
C SER A 25 20.08 -29.31 -15.20
N LEU A 26 18.99 -28.56 -15.41
CA LEU A 26 17.81 -28.52 -14.56
C LEU A 26 16.56 -28.83 -15.36
N LEU A 27 15.70 -29.68 -14.82
CA LEU A 27 14.37 -29.94 -15.38
C LEU A 27 13.30 -29.48 -14.38
N ASN A 28 12.53 -28.48 -14.78
CA ASN A 28 11.41 -27.99 -13.99
C ASN A 28 10.16 -28.83 -14.31
N PRO A 29 9.53 -29.49 -13.31
CA PRO A 29 8.29 -30.24 -13.49
C PRO A 29 7.16 -29.51 -14.24
N VAL A 30 7.09 -28.19 -14.13
CA VAL A 30 6.05 -27.37 -14.77
C VAL A 30 6.21 -27.32 -16.31
N ASP A 31 7.45 -27.41 -16.79
CA ASP A 31 7.78 -27.37 -18.21
C ASP A 31 7.43 -28.70 -18.91
N VAL A 32 7.38 -29.80 -18.14
CA VAL A 32 7.13 -31.17 -18.63
C VAL A 32 5.65 -31.58 -18.51
N ARG A 33 4.74 -30.62 -18.33
CA ARG A 33 3.32 -30.89 -18.02
C ARG A 33 2.59 -31.76 -19.05
N ASN A 34 3.00 -31.71 -20.32
CA ASN A 34 2.30 -32.37 -21.44
C ASN A 34 3.18 -33.39 -22.19
N THR A 35 4.47 -33.11 -22.29
CA THR A 35 5.44 -33.85 -23.09
C THR A 35 6.77 -33.92 -22.36
N LEU A 36 7.52 -34.98 -22.64
CA LEU A 36 8.92 -35.10 -22.32
C LEU A 36 9.61 -35.62 -23.57
N MET A 37 10.42 -34.78 -24.21
CA MET A 37 10.99 -35.04 -25.53
C MET A 37 12.51 -35.04 -25.46
N ILE A 38 13.10 -36.16 -25.91
CA ILE A 38 14.54 -36.38 -25.97
C ILE A 38 14.98 -36.23 -27.42
N GLU A 39 15.83 -35.25 -27.70
CA GLU A 39 16.46 -35.06 -28.99
C GLU A 39 17.80 -35.78 -29.04
N VAL A 40 17.98 -36.56 -30.10
CA VAL A 40 19.26 -37.16 -30.46
C VAL A 40 19.92 -36.25 -31.48
N THR A 41 21.01 -35.61 -31.06
CA THR A 41 21.69 -34.52 -31.79
C THR A 41 22.91 -34.99 -32.59
N ASP A 42 23.18 -36.30 -32.65
CA ASP A 42 24.28 -36.86 -33.43
C ASP A 42 24.14 -36.52 -34.93
N PRO A 43 25.01 -35.66 -35.50
CA PRO A 43 24.92 -35.28 -36.92
C PRO A 43 25.32 -36.43 -37.86
N THR A 44 25.95 -37.48 -37.35
CA THR A 44 26.42 -38.64 -38.13
C THR A 44 25.36 -39.73 -38.27
N LEU A 45 24.17 -39.53 -37.68
CA LEU A 45 23.08 -40.50 -37.67
C LEU A 45 22.55 -40.77 -39.08
N GLN A 46 22.50 -42.03 -39.50
CA GLN A 46 21.98 -42.48 -40.79
C GLN A 46 20.52 -42.93 -40.68
N PRO A 47 19.71 -42.84 -41.75
CA PRO A 47 18.29 -43.20 -41.68
C PRO A 47 18.00 -44.66 -41.28
N THR A 48 18.92 -45.57 -41.55
CA THR A 48 18.83 -47.00 -41.22
C THR A 48 19.40 -47.34 -39.84
N ASP A 49 19.99 -46.39 -39.13
CA ASP A 49 20.49 -46.62 -37.77
C ASP A 49 19.32 -46.88 -36.83
N GLN A 50 19.50 -47.81 -35.90
CA GLN A 50 18.53 -48.07 -34.84
C GLN A 50 18.93 -47.32 -33.57
N VAL A 51 17.99 -46.62 -32.93
CA VAL A 51 18.23 -45.78 -31.77
C VAL A 51 17.29 -46.15 -30.61
N SER A 52 17.84 -46.26 -29.41
CA SER A 52 17.11 -46.42 -28.15
C SER A 52 17.56 -45.35 -27.15
N VAL A 53 16.64 -44.84 -26.33
CA VAL A 53 16.92 -43.86 -25.28
C VAL A 53 16.79 -44.54 -23.93
N ALA A 54 17.76 -44.30 -23.04
CA ALA A 54 17.72 -44.72 -21.66
C ALA A 54 17.60 -43.50 -20.74
N TRP A 55 16.52 -43.44 -19.97
CA TRP A 55 16.35 -42.56 -18.82
C TRP A 55 16.66 -43.38 -17.56
N THR A 56 17.75 -43.06 -16.89
CA THR A 56 18.19 -43.75 -15.67
C THR A 56 17.87 -42.87 -14.48
N GLY A 57 16.89 -43.28 -13.67
CA GLY A 57 16.54 -42.65 -12.41
C GLY A 57 17.61 -42.84 -11.33
N ALA A 58 17.52 -42.07 -10.25
CA ALA A 58 18.47 -42.20 -9.15
C ALA A 58 18.27 -43.52 -8.38
N PRO A 59 19.31 -44.03 -7.68
CA PRO A 59 19.16 -45.21 -6.83
C PRO A 59 17.99 -45.05 -5.85
N GLY A 60 17.02 -45.97 -5.91
CA GLY A 60 15.82 -45.93 -5.07
C GLY A 60 14.57 -45.37 -5.75
N SER A 61 14.64 -44.88 -7.00
CA SER A 61 13.47 -44.40 -7.77
C SER A 61 12.47 -45.49 -8.20
N GLY A 62 12.77 -46.76 -7.90
CA GLY A 62 11.98 -47.92 -8.30
C GLY A 62 11.95 -48.14 -9.83
N ALA A 63 11.24 -49.19 -10.26
CA ALA A 63 11.11 -49.55 -11.67
C ALA A 63 10.43 -48.46 -12.52
N ASN A 64 9.60 -47.61 -11.91
CA ASN A 64 8.85 -46.55 -12.60
C ASN A 64 9.64 -45.25 -12.77
N GLY A 65 10.80 -45.11 -12.11
CA GLY A 65 11.69 -43.97 -12.26
C GLY A 65 12.73 -44.11 -13.38
N SER A 66 12.80 -45.27 -14.04
CA SER A 66 13.75 -45.54 -15.11
C SER A 66 13.03 -46.11 -16.32
N LEU A 67 13.55 -45.83 -17.52
CA LEU A 67 13.02 -46.36 -18.77
C LEU A 67 14.16 -46.61 -19.75
N THR A 68 14.07 -47.70 -20.50
CA THR A 68 14.82 -47.87 -21.75
C THR A 68 13.83 -48.14 -22.86
N THR A 69 13.83 -47.31 -23.90
CA THR A 69 12.89 -47.46 -25.01
C THR A 69 13.29 -48.63 -25.91
N ALA A 70 12.34 -49.18 -26.65
CA ALA A 70 12.67 -50.09 -27.75
C ALA A 70 13.47 -49.34 -28.82
N PHE A 71 14.30 -50.08 -29.56
CA PHE A 71 15.02 -49.52 -30.70
C PHE A 71 14.06 -49.12 -31.83
N ILE A 72 14.21 -47.90 -32.33
CA ILE A 72 13.47 -47.36 -33.47
C ILE A 72 14.43 -46.98 -34.61
N ASN A 73 13.96 -47.01 -35.86
CA ASN A 73 14.75 -46.49 -36.98
C ASN A 73 14.86 -44.97 -36.89
N ALA A 74 16.07 -44.45 -37.06
CA ALA A 74 16.35 -43.01 -37.01
C ALA A 74 15.61 -42.22 -38.11
N GLY A 75 15.38 -42.84 -39.27
CA GLY A 75 14.68 -42.21 -40.39
C GLY A 75 15.38 -40.95 -40.90
N ASN A 76 14.68 -40.15 -41.71
CA ASN A 76 15.25 -38.99 -42.40
C ASN A 76 15.10 -37.66 -41.65
N THR A 77 14.27 -37.59 -40.60
CA THR A 77 14.00 -36.34 -39.86
C THR A 77 15.11 -36.03 -38.86
N ARG A 78 15.60 -34.79 -38.82
CA ARG A 78 16.62 -34.32 -37.87
C ARG A 78 16.20 -33.01 -37.18
N PRO A 79 16.45 -32.84 -35.87
CA PRO A 79 16.94 -33.86 -34.94
C PRO A 79 15.93 -35.01 -34.77
N LEU A 80 16.42 -36.20 -34.42
CA LEU A 80 15.52 -37.33 -34.08
C LEU A 80 14.95 -37.06 -32.69
N VAL A 81 13.62 -36.96 -32.58
CA VAL A 81 12.94 -36.67 -31.31
C VAL A 81 12.16 -37.89 -30.85
N ILE A 82 12.44 -38.33 -29.63
CA ILE A 82 11.79 -39.49 -28.99
C ILE A 82 11.00 -38.99 -27.78
N ARG A 83 9.68 -39.15 -27.84
CA ARG A 83 8.81 -38.87 -26.70
C ARG A 83 8.88 -40.01 -25.69
N ILE A 84 9.14 -39.67 -24.43
CA ILE A 84 9.12 -40.61 -23.31
C ILE A 84 8.02 -40.20 -22.29
N PRO A 85 7.63 -41.09 -21.36
CA PRO A 85 6.57 -40.80 -20.39
C PRO A 85 6.95 -39.68 -19.41
N VAL A 86 6.05 -38.72 -19.25
CA VAL A 86 6.16 -37.62 -18.27
C VAL A 86 6.24 -38.13 -16.82
N SER A 87 5.67 -39.31 -16.55
CA SER A 87 5.72 -39.95 -15.23
C SER A 87 7.16 -40.17 -14.72
N LEU A 88 8.15 -40.25 -15.61
CA LEU A 88 9.56 -40.35 -15.21
C LEU A 88 10.03 -39.15 -14.38
N VAL A 89 9.52 -37.95 -14.66
CA VAL A 89 9.84 -36.75 -13.87
C VAL A 89 9.26 -36.85 -12.46
N LEU A 90 8.02 -37.33 -12.35
CA LEU A 90 7.28 -37.50 -11.10
C LEU A 90 7.97 -38.47 -10.14
N PHE A 91 8.52 -39.57 -10.65
CA PHE A 91 9.26 -40.56 -9.85
C PHE A 91 10.68 -40.12 -9.48
N ASN A 92 11.23 -39.09 -10.13
CA ASN A 92 12.58 -38.58 -9.88
C ASN A 92 12.60 -37.15 -9.32
N LEU A 93 11.48 -36.63 -8.78
CA LEU A 93 11.45 -35.30 -8.16
C LEU A 93 12.54 -35.17 -7.08
N SER A 94 13.26 -34.04 -7.10
CA SER A 94 14.40 -33.76 -6.22
C SER A 94 15.59 -34.71 -6.37
N GLN A 95 15.68 -35.44 -7.48
CA GLN A 95 16.76 -36.38 -7.77
C GLN A 95 17.49 -36.03 -9.07
N THR A 96 18.71 -36.55 -9.20
CA THR A 96 19.50 -36.46 -10.43
C THR A 96 19.26 -37.70 -11.29
N VAL A 97 18.95 -37.48 -12.56
CA VAL A 97 18.77 -38.54 -13.57
C VAL A 97 19.88 -38.45 -14.61
N THR A 98 20.13 -39.58 -15.27
CA THR A 98 21.07 -39.66 -16.39
C THR A 98 20.33 -40.12 -17.64
N VAL A 99 20.44 -39.35 -18.72
CA VAL A 99 19.85 -39.68 -20.02
C VAL A 99 20.95 -39.99 -21.02
N THR A 100 20.83 -41.13 -21.70
CA THR A 100 21.71 -41.54 -22.80
C THR A 100 20.89 -42.07 -23.96
N TYR A 101 21.50 -42.19 -25.14
CA TYR A 101 20.96 -42.99 -26.22
C TYR A 101 22.02 -43.96 -26.76
N THR A 102 21.56 -45.08 -27.32
CA THR A 102 22.39 -46.10 -27.94
C THR A 102 22.03 -46.22 -29.42
N ILE A 103 23.04 -46.21 -30.28
CA ILE A 103 22.93 -46.38 -31.74
C ILE A 103 23.45 -47.76 -32.13
N ILE A 104 22.72 -48.45 -33.01
CA ILE A 104 23.18 -49.65 -33.72
C ILE A 104 23.17 -49.37 -35.22
N ARG A 105 24.34 -49.51 -35.87
CA ARG A 105 24.50 -49.35 -37.32
C ARG A 105 24.70 -50.70 -37.98
N GLY A 106 23.67 -51.23 -38.64
CA GLY A 106 23.71 -52.56 -39.25
C GLY A 106 24.01 -53.64 -38.20
N THR A 107 25.13 -54.35 -38.37
CA THR A 107 25.59 -55.40 -37.43
C THR A 107 26.75 -54.94 -36.54
N ALA A 108 27.09 -53.65 -36.54
CA ALA A 108 28.15 -53.11 -35.69
C ALA A 108 27.76 -53.20 -34.20
N ALA A 109 28.77 -53.19 -33.33
CA ALA A 109 28.54 -53.14 -31.88
C ALA A 109 27.77 -51.86 -31.50
N PRO A 110 26.83 -51.93 -30.53
CA PRO A 110 26.10 -50.75 -30.07
C PRO A 110 27.05 -49.68 -29.50
N VAL A 111 26.81 -48.42 -29.86
CA VAL A 111 27.57 -47.27 -29.35
C VAL A 111 26.64 -46.38 -28.53
N THR A 112 27.05 -46.05 -27.31
CA THR A 112 26.26 -45.20 -26.39
C THR A 112 26.81 -43.78 -26.39
N SER A 113 25.91 -42.80 -26.33
CA SER A 113 26.24 -41.39 -26.24
C SER A 113 26.97 -41.03 -24.94
N GLU A 114 27.60 -39.87 -24.93
CA GLU A 114 27.92 -39.21 -23.66
C GLU A 114 26.63 -38.97 -22.83
N PRO A 115 26.71 -39.01 -21.49
CA PRO A 115 25.53 -38.86 -20.63
C PRO A 115 25.09 -37.40 -20.50
N GLN A 116 23.77 -37.17 -20.62
CA GLN A 116 23.15 -35.92 -20.17
C GLN A 116 22.68 -36.09 -18.72
N VAL A 117 23.33 -35.39 -17.79
CA VAL A 117 23.01 -35.43 -16.36
C VAL A 117 22.12 -34.26 -16.02
N VAL A 118 20.95 -34.52 -15.44
CA VAL A 118 19.93 -33.50 -15.17
C VAL A 118 19.39 -33.65 -13.76
N TYR A 119 19.30 -32.54 -13.03
CA TYR A 119 18.60 -32.50 -11.74
C TYR A 119 17.13 -32.13 -11.94
N VAL A 120 16.23 -32.99 -11.48
CA VAL A 120 14.78 -32.77 -11.53
C VAL A 120 14.38 -31.97 -10.29
N LEU A 121 13.82 -30.79 -10.50
CA LEU A 121 13.43 -29.89 -9.41
C LEU A 121 12.22 -30.44 -8.62
N PRO A 122 12.07 -30.07 -7.34
CA PRO A 122 10.82 -30.31 -6.62
C PRO A 122 9.66 -29.52 -7.25
N LEU A 123 8.42 -29.96 -7.00
CA LEU A 123 7.24 -29.14 -7.26
C LEU A 123 7.17 -28.02 -6.21
N ALA A 124 7.25 -26.77 -6.64
CA ALA A 124 7.20 -25.65 -5.72
C ALA A 124 5.78 -25.39 -5.22
N GLN A 125 5.64 -25.00 -3.95
CA GLN A 125 4.34 -24.75 -3.31
C GLN A 125 3.47 -23.73 -4.05
N ARG A 126 4.11 -22.77 -4.74
CA ARG A 126 3.42 -21.71 -5.50
C ARG A 126 2.73 -22.23 -6.75
N ASP A 127 3.18 -23.35 -7.28
CA ASP A 127 2.65 -23.97 -8.50
C ASP A 127 1.54 -25.00 -8.17
N LEU A 128 1.29 -25.21 -6.87
CA LEU A 128 0.26 -26.12 -6.38
C LEU A 128 -0.99 -25.32 -5.96
N PRO A 129 -2.20 -25.72 -6.43
CA PRO A 129 -3.44 -25.09 -6.03
C PRO A 129 -3.77 -25.35 -4.56
N ARG A 130 -4.69 -24.55 -4.01
CA ARG A 130 -5.23 -24.76 -2.66
C ARG A 130 -6.56 -25.51 -2.74
N PRO A 131 -6.85 -26.43 -1.80
CA PRO A 131 -8.19 -27.00 -1.70
C PRO A 131 -9.19 -25.93 -1.22
N PHE A 132 -10.45 -26.03 -1.62
CA PHE A 132 -11.48 -25.07 -1.24
C PHE A 132 -12.86 -25.73 -1.05
N ILE A 133 -13.76 -25.02 -0.38
CA ILE A 133 -15.18 -25.37 -0.25
C ILE A 133 -15.96 -24.47 -1.20
N THR A 134 -16.71 -25.05 -2.15
CA THR A 134 -17.39 -24.25 -3.19
C THR A 134 -18.48 -23.32 -2.65
N GLN A 135 -19.01 -23.62 -1.46
CA GLN A 135 -20.05 -22.86 -0.77
C GLN A 135 -19.49 -21.65 0.00
N ALA A 136 -18.18 -21.53 0.17
CA ALA A 136 -17.60 -20.32 0.72
C ALA A 136 -17.77 -19.14 -0.25
N GLU A 137 -17.62 -17.92 0.27
CA GLU A 137 -17.76 -16.69 -0.52
C GLU A 137 -16.95 -16.72 -1.82
N GLN A 138 -17.40 -15.97 -2.83
CA GLN A 138 -16.73 -15.89 -4.13
C GLN A 138 -16.46 -17.27 -4.75
N SER A 139 -17.42 -18.20 -4.61
CA SER A 139 -17.32 -19.57 -5.10
C SER A 139 -16.11 -20.36 -4.55
N GLY A 140 -15.74 -20.08 -3.30
CA GLY A 140 -14.63 -20.74 -2.60
C GLY A 140 -13.37 -19.90 -2.42
N GLU A 141 -13.26 -18.78 -3.15
CA GLU A 141 -12.09 -17.89 -3.14
C GLU A 141 -12.16 -16.77 -2.09
N GLY A 142 -13.30 -16.56 -1.44
CA GLY A 142 -13.45 -15.65 -0.33
C GLY A 142 -12.96 -16.23 1.01
N PRO A 143 -12.89 -15.41 2.07
CA PRO A 143 -12.44 -15.81 3.38
C PRO A 143 -13.54 -16.41 4.26
N ILE A 144 -14.82 -16.24 3.92
CA ILE A 144 -15.94 -16.62 4.79
C ILE A 144 -16.62 -17.89 4.28
N LEU A 145 -16.91 -18.80 5.22
CA LEU A 145 -17.77 -19.95 5.02
C LEU A 145 -18.95 -19.84 5.96
N ASP A 146 -20.09 -19.41 5.44
CA ASP A 146 -21.37 -19.50 6.17
C ASP A 146 -21.90 -20.93 6.06
N ILE A 147 -21.97 -21.62 7.19
CA ILE A 147 -22.51 -22.98 7.25
C ILE A 147 -23.98 -23.02 7.67
N ASN A 148 -24.58 -21.88 8.02
CA ASN A 148 -25.96 -21.84 8.46
C ASN A 148 -26.89 -22.30 7.34
N GLY A 149 -27.71 -23.32 7.62
CA GLY A 149 -28.64 -23.88 6.64
C GLY A 149 -27.99 -24.72 5.53
N LEU A 150 -26.66 -24.88 5.51
CA LEU A 150 -26.02 -25.82 4.59
C LEU A 150 -26.29 -27.27 5.01
N THR A 151 -26.82 -28.06 4.08
CA THR A 151 -26.94 -29.52 4.24
C THR A 151 -25.64 -30.23 3.87
N ASP A 152 -24.97 -29.72 2.84
CA ASP A 152 -23.78 -30.31 2.23
C ASP A 152 -22.74 -29.24 1.90
N ILE A 153 -21.47 -29.63 2.00
CA ILE A 153 -20.32 -28.90 1.49
C ILE A 153 -19.66 -29.69 0.38
N THR A 154 -19.13 -29.01 -0.63
CA THR A 154 -18.35 -29.66 -1.69
C THR A 154 -16.90 -29.24 -1.58
N LEU A 155 -16.06 -30.21 -1.24
CA LEU A 155 -14.61 -30.06 -1.19
C LEU A 155 -14.05 -30.23 -2.60
N ARG A 156 -13.18 -29.32 -3.02
CA ARG A 156 -12.63 -29.31 -4.37
C ARG A 156 -11.14 -28.98 -4.38
N ILE A 157 -10.42 -29.60 -5.31
CA ILE A 157 -9.05 -29.25 -5.69
C ILE A 157 -8.94 -29.21 -7.21
N ASN A 158 -8.36 -28.15 -7.76
CA ASN A 158 -8.13 -28.01 -9.19
C ASN A 158 -6.85 -28.74 -9.62
N ALA A 159 -6.66 -28.93 -10.93
CA ALA A 159 -5.48 -29.60 -11.48
C ALA A 159 -4.17 -28.89 -11.15
N TRP A 160 -3.09 -29.66 -11.09
CA TRP A 160 -1.74 -29.21 -10.79
C TRP A 160 -0.72 -29.83 -11.76
N PRO A 161 0.50 -29.29 -11.86
CA PRO A 161 1.55 -29.88 -12.70
C PRO A 161 1.85 -31.34 -12.32
N LEU A 162 1.95 -32.22 -13.32
CA LEU A 162 2.15 -33.66 -13.14
C LEU A 162 1.01 -34.40 -12.41
N SER A 163 -0.19 -33.82 -12.36
CA SER A 163 -1.36 -34.54 -11.88
C SER A 163 -1.69 -35.72 -12.79
N ALA A 164 -1.78 -36.93 -12.25
CA ALA A 164 -1.89 -38.15 -13.03
C ALA A 164 -2.82 -39.17 -12.35
N ARG A 165 -3.39 -40.06 -13.16
CA ARG A 165 -4.22 -41.18 -12.67
C ARG A 165 -3.44 -42.01 -11.64
N GLY A 166 -4.13 -42.41 -10.57
CA GLY A 166 -3.55 -43.25 -9.51
C GLY A 166 -2.92 -42.47 -8.35
N GLN A 167 -2.89 -41.13 -8.40
CA GLN A 167 -2.46 -40.31 -7.26
C GLN A 167 -3.56 -40.29 -6.19
N PHE A 168 -3.22 -40.68 -4.96
CA PHE A 168 -4.15 -40.71 -3.84
C PHE A 168 -4.23 -39.35 -3.12
N LEU A 169 -5.40 -39.03 -2.55
CA LEU A 169 -5.68 -37.76 -1.89
C LEU A 169 -6.03 -37.97 -0.42
N TRP A 170 -5.49 -37.13 0.44
CA TRP A 170 -5.90 -36.99 1.84
C TRP A 170 -6.28 -35.55 2.13
N LEU A 171 -7.44 -35.34 2.75
CA LEU A 171 -7.92 -34.01 3.07
C LEU A 171 -8.46 -34.00 4.50
N TRP A 172 -7.88 -33.11 5.29
CA TRP A 172 -8.27 -32.85 6.67
C TRP A 172 -8.88 -31.46 6.79
N LEU A 173 -9.93 -31.36 7.59
CA LEU A 173 -10.47 -30.10 8.08
C LEU A 173 -10.15 -29.99 9.58
N GLU A 174 -9.53 -28.87 9.96
CA GLU A 174 -9.09 -28.58 11.33
C GLU A 174 -9.63 -27.23 11.79
N GLY A 175 -10.21 -27.15 12.99
CA GLY A 175 -10.81 -25.93 13.51
C GLY A 175 -11.08 -26.01 15.01
N LYS A 176 -12.03 -25.21 15.50
CA LYS A 176 -12.45 -25.22 16.91
C LYS A 176 -13.95 -25.49 17.03
N ASN A 177 -14.33 -26.39 17.93
CA ASN A 177 -15.73 -26.58 18.32
C ASN A 177 -16.20 -25.42 19.19
N ALA A 178 -17.53 -25.25 19.32
CA ALA A 178 -18.14 -24.19 20.13
C ALA A 178 -17.64 -24.14 21.60
N ASP A 179 -17.30 -25.30 22.17
CA ASP A 179 -16.73 -25.43 23.53
C ASP A 179 -15.23 -25.08 23.62
N GLY A 180 -14.56 -24.78 22.51
CA GLY A 180 -13.14 -24.45 22.40
C GLY A 180 -12.21 -25.65 22.20
N SER A 181 -12.72 -26.88 22.21
CA SER A 181 -11.96 -28.08 21.87
C SER A 181 -11.54 -28.09 20.38
N ASP A 182 -10.49 -28.84 20.05
CA ASP A 182 -10.03 -28.97 18.68
C ASP A 182 -11.01 -29.82 17.85
N PHE A 183 -11.45 -29.26 16.73
CA PHE A 183 -12.13 -30.01 15.68
C PHE A 183 -11.07 -30.53 14.70
N ARG A 184 -11.08 -31.83 14.42
CA ARG A 184 -10.24 -32.44 13.38
C ARG A 184 -10.97 -33.60 12.74
N MET A 185 -11.20 -33.51 11.44
CA MET A 185 -11.93 -34.54 10.70
C MET A 185 -11.28 -34.81 9.34
N ARG A 186 -11.19 -36.10 8.99
CA ARG A 186 -10.69 -36.55 7.69
C ARG A 186 -11.85 -36.77 6.73
N TYR A 187 -11.77 -36.15 5.55
CA TYR A 187 -12.81 -36.26 4.51
C TYR A 187 -12.35 -37.06 3.30
N TRP A 188 -11.06 -37.02 2.96
CA TRP A 188 -10.49 -37.83 1.88
C TRP A 188 -9.38 -38.73 2.42
N SER A 189 -9.30 -39.96 1.90
CA SER A 189 -8.24 -40.91 2.21
C SER A 189 -8.05 -41.95 1.11
N ALA A 190 -6.83 -42.46 0.97
CA ALA A 190 -6.57 -43.68 0.21
C ALA A 190 -7.28 -44.91 0.84
N PRO A 191 -7.69 -45.91 0.04
CA PRO A 191 -7.64 -45.94 -1.43
C PRO A 191 -8.87 -45.27 -2.09
N SER A 192 -9.85 -44.81 -1.31
CA SER A 192 -11.14 -44.33 -1.81
C SER A 192 -11.05 -43.03 -2.62
N ASN A 193 -10.11 -42.15 -2.29
CA ASN A 193 -9.89 -40.87 -2.95
C ASN A 193 -8.63 -40.94 -3.80
N VAL A 194 -8.83 -41.09 -5.11
CA VAL A 194 -7.75 -41.25 -6.10
C VAL A 194 -8.11 -40.50 -7.37
N ILE A 195 -7.09 -39.95 -8.03
CA ILE A 195 -7.23 -39.32 -9.34
C ILE A 195 -7.57 -40.37 -10.39
N THR A 196 -8.68 -40.14 -11.10
CA THR A 196 -9.20 -40.98 -12.17
C THR A 196 -9.20 -40.23 -13.51
N ASP A 197 -9.64 -40.88 -14.59
CA ASP A 197 -9.74 -40.25 -15.91
C ASP A 197 -10.69 -39.05 -15.92
N GLU A 198 -11.66 -39.01 -15.02
CA GLU A 198 -12.60 -37.90 -14.84
C GLU A 198 -11.90 -36.60 -14.44
N PHE A 199 -10.95 -36.69 -13.50
CA PHE A 199 -10.15 -35.54 -13.08
C PHE A 199 -9.32 -34.98 -14.25
N ILE A 200 -8.69 -35.86 -15.02
CA ILE A 200 -7.86 -35.45 -16.17
C ILE A 200 -8.72 -34.76 -17.23
N ARG A 201 -9.98 -35.19 -17.38
CA ARG A 201 -10.94 -34.58 -18.31
C ARG A 201 -11.44 -33.21 -17.85
N PHE A 202 -11.79 -33.06 -16.57
CA PHE A 202 -12.45 -31.85 -16.06
C PHE A 202 -11.49 -30.84 -15.41
N GLY A 203 -10.27 -31.26 -15.08
CA GLY A 203 -9.26 -30.41 -14.44
C GLY A 203 -9.52 -30.15 -12.96
N PHE A 204 -10.35 -30.96 -12.29
CA PHE A 204 -10.59 -30.87 -10.84
C PHE A 204 -11.08 -32.19 -10.26
N TYR A 205 -10.87 -32.35 -8.95
CA TYR A 205 -11.43 -33.42 -8.13
C TYR A 205 -12.37 -32.79 -7.12
N GLU A 206 -13.60 -33.26 -7.04
CA GLU A 206 -14.56 -32.81 -6.02
C GLU A 206 -15.39 -33.95 -5.45
N ARG A 207 -15.79 -33.77 -4.19
CA ARG A 207 -16.72 -34.66 -3.48
C ARG A 207 -17.57 -33.82 -2.53
N SER A 208 -18.88 -34.04 -2.58
CA SER A 208 -19.83 -33.49 -1.63
C SER A 208 -19.86 -34.35 -0.36
N HIS A 209 -20.00 -33.69 0.78
CA HIS A 209 -20.09 -34.30 2.09
C HIS A 209 -21.11 -33.55 2.93
N SER A 210 -21.73 -34.23 3.89
CA SER A 210 -22.66 -33.56 4.81
C SER A 210 -21.97 -32.47 5.61
N ALA A 211 -22.62 -31.32 5.73
CA ALA A 211 -22.14 -30.19 6.53
C ALA A 211 -22.38 -30.39 8.04
N ASN A 212 -23.08 -31.46 8.47
CA ASN A 212 -23.50 -31.68 9.86
C ASN A 212 -22.36 -31.60 10.87
N ALA A 213 -21.20 -32.17 10.56
CA ALA A 213 -20.05 -32.13 11.45
C ALA A 213 -19.47 -30.71 11.64
N LEU A 214 -19.71 -29.81 10.68
CA LEU A 214 -19.26 -28.42 10.75
C LEU A 214 -20.22 -27.55 11.56
N GLN A 215 -21.50 -27.93 11.68
CA GLN A 215 -22.52 -27.16 12.42
C GLN A 215 -22.16 -26.92 13.89
N GLY A 216 -21.32 -27.79 14.49
CA GLY A 216 -20.82 -27.65 15.86
C GLY A 216 -19.57 -26.78 16.03
N LEU A 217 -19.05 -26.19 14.94
CA LEU A 217 -17.88 -25.31 15.00
C LEU A 217 -18.18 -24.03 15.76
N LYS A 218 -17.13 -23.45 16.36
CA LYS A 218 -17.21 -22.16 17.02
C LYS A 218 -17.45 -21.06 15.98
N ASP A 219 -18.50 -20.29 16.19
CA ASP A 219 -18.79 -19.12 15.37
C ASP A 219 -17.59 -18.17 15.32
N ARG A 220 -17.30 -17.65 14.12
CA ARG A 220 -16.16 -16.79 13.80
C ARG A 220 -14.78 -17.38 14.12
N SER A 221 -14.66 -18.71 14.20
CA SER A 221 -13.37 -19.39 14.31
C SER A 221 -12.79 -19.77 12.95
N VAL A 222 -11.48 -20.02 12.92
CA VAL A 222 -10.77 -20.43 11.71
C VAL A 222 -10.95 -21.92 11.46
N LEU A 223 -11.40 -22.28 10.25
CA LEU A 223 -11.37 -23.62 9.70
C LEU A 223 -10.27 -23.73 8.64
N THR A 224 -9.36 -24.69 8.81
CA THR A 224 -8.20 -24.93 7.95
C THR A 224 -8.38 -26.23 7.17
N LEU A 225 -8.24 -26.16 5.84
CA LEU A 225 -8.18 -27.31 4.96
C LEU A 225 -6.73 -27.68 4.67
N LYS A 226 -6.35 -28.93 4.95
CA LYS A 226 -5.01 -29.48 4.69
C LYS A 226 -5.10 -30.65 3.72
N LEU A 227 -4.60 -30.43 2.51
CA LEU A 227 -4.53 -31.44 1.46
C LEU A 227 -3.12 -32.04 1.39
N MET A 228 -3.05 -33.36 1.29
CA MET A 228 -1.84 -34.12 0.97
C MET A 228 -2.11 -34.98 -0.26
N VAL A 229 -1.12 -35.12 -1.13
CA VAL A 229 -1.24 -35.91 -2.38
C VAL A 229 -0.10 -36.91 -2.50
N GLY A 230 -0.45 -38.17 -2.72
CA GLY A 230 0.49 -39.26 -3.00
C GLY A 230 0.93 -39.16 -4.45
N LEU A 231 1.86 -38.24 -4.74
CA LEU A 231 2.27 -37.88 -6.10
C LEU A 231 2.75 -39.10 -6.91
N GLN A 232 3.43 -40.06 -6.28
CA GLN A 232 3.93 -41.28 -6.94
C GLN A 232 2.94 -42.46 -6.92
N GLY A 233 1.69 -42.23 -6.51
CA GLY A 233 0.64 -43.24 -6.44
C GLY A 233 0.74 -44.21 -5.25
N SER A 234 1.59 -43.91 -4.25
CA SER A 234 1.61 -44.64 -2.99
C SER A 234 0.33 -44.37 -2.18
N PRO A 235 -0.33 -45.38 -1.60
CA PRO A 235 -1.44 -45.20 -0.66
C PRO A 235 -0.98 -44.91 0.78
N ASP A 236 0.32 -44.70 1.01
CA ASP A 236 0.88 -44.30 2.30
C ASP A 236 0.90 -42.77 2.44
N GLU A 237 0.13 -42.25 3.39
CA GLU A 237 0.02 -40.81 3.68
C GLU A 237 1.35 -40.20 4.14
N SER A 238 2.23 -40.98 4.78
CA SER A 238 3.53 -40.47 5.26
C SER A 238 4.47 -40.09 4.11
N LEU A 239 4.22 -40.60 2.90
CA LEU A 239 4.95 -40.30 1.68
C LEU A 239 4.23 -39.24 0.81
N ALA A 240 3.08 -38.73 1.27
CA ALA A 240 2.29 -37.76 0.53
C ALA A 240 2.86 -36.33 0.63
N GLN A 241 2.79 -35.58 -0.46
CA GLN A 241 3.24 -34.19 -0.54
C GLN A 241 2.17 -33.24 0.01
N PRO A 242 2.50 -32.36 0.98
CA PRO A 242 1.57 -31.32 1.42
C PRO A 242 1.33 -30.23 0.37
N PHE A 243 0.06 -29.88 0.20
CA PHE A 243 -0.39 -28.72 -0.56
C PHE A 243 -0.65 -27.53 0.38
N ALA A 244 -0.79 -26.33 -0.19
CA ALA A 244 -0.92 -25.13 0.62
C ALA A 244 -2.31 -25.14 1.26
N HIS A 245 -2.38 -24.83 2.56
CA HIS A 245 -3.65 -24.86 3.26
C HIS A 245 -4.56 -23.70 2.84
N ARG A 246 -5.86 -23.88 3.06
CA ARG A 246 -6.88 -22.85 2.90
C ARG A 246 -7.53 -22.59 4.25
N ASN A 247 -7.77 -21.32 4.57
CA ASN A 247 -8.41 -20.93 5.82
C ASN A 247 -9.71 -20.20 5.51
N TYR A 248 -10.75 -20.53 6.28
CA TYR A 248 -12.03 -19.81 6.29
C TYR A 248 -12.36 -19.32 7.70
N ILE A 249 -13.05 -18.20 7.80
CA ILE A 249 -13.80 -17.79 8.99
C ILE A 249 -15.18 -18.44 8.87
N VAL A 250 -15.54 -19.27 9.85
CA VAL A 250 -16.82 -20.01 9.82
C VAL A 250 -17.91 -19.21 10.51
N LEU A 251 -19.07 -19.07 9.89
CA LEU A 251 -20.28 -18.53 10.51
C LEU A 251 -21.26 -19.68 10.75
N THR A 252 -21.57 -19.97 12.03
CA THR A 252 -22.45 -21.08 12.40
C THR A 252 -23.86 -20.62 12.80
N ASN A 253 -23.99 -19.35 13.17
CA ASN A 253 -25.26 -18.71 13.46
C ASN A 253 -25.63 -17.70 12.37
N ALA A 254 -26.92 -17.55 12.11
CA ALA A 254 -27.40 -16.45 11.28
C ALA A 254 -26.93 -15.13 11.90
N ALA A 255 -26.20 -14.34 11.12
CA ALA A 255 -25.73 -13.04 11.60
C ALA A 255 -26.94 -12.17 11.95
N THR A 256 -26.98 -11.63 13.17
CA THR A 256 -27.95 -10.59 13.53
C THR A 256 -27.54 -9.32 12.79
N PRO A 257 -28.34 -8.83 11.82
CA PRO A 257 -28.01 -7.62 11.07
C PRO A 257 -27.81 -6.44 12.03
N PRO A 258 -26.83 -5.57 11.77
CA PRO A 258 -26.66 -4.38 12.58
C PRO A 258 -27.77 -3.37 12.27
N ALA A 259 -28.20 -2.61 13.27
CA ALA A 259 -29.24 -1.59 13.10
C ALA A 259 -28.92 -0.34 13.91
N ILE A 260 -29.25 0.83 13.36
CA ILE A 260 -29.29 2.09 14.11
C ILE A 260 -30.66 2.17 14.76
N LEU A 261 -30.71 2.34 16.08
CA LEU A 261 -31.95 2.38 16.87
C LEU A 261 -32.28 3.79 17.35
N SER A 262 -31.28 4.62 17.63
CA SER A 262 -31.47 6.04 17.94
C SER A 262 -30.27 6.88 17.56
N VAL A 263 -30.54 8.17 17.32
CA VAL A 263 -29.54 9.20 17.12
C VAL A 263 -29.83 10.30 18.13
N THR A 264 -28.85 10.67 18.95
CA THR A 264 -28.99 11.74 19.94
C THR A 264 -28.05 12.90 19.67
N GLY A 265 -28.52 14.12 19.95
CA GLY A 265 -27.67 15.31 19.99
C GLY A 265 -26.73 15.30 21.21
N PRO A 266 -25.79 16.26 21.29
CA PRO A 266 -24.93 16.43 22.45
C PRO A 266 -25.70 16.90 23.71
N ASP A 267 -26.96 17.30 23.56
CA ASP A 267 -27.90 17.63 24.63
C ASP A 267 -28.59 16.40 25.21
N GLY A 268 -28.33 15.22 24.63
CA GLY A 268 -28.97 13.97 24.98
C GLY A 268 -30.41 13.85 24.49
N GLN A 269 -30.88 14.77 23.64
CA GLN A 269 -32.21 14.68 23.03
C GLN A 269 -32.16 13.80 21.79
N ASP A 270 -33.22 12.99 21.59
CA ASP A 270 -33.38 12.17 20.41
C ASP A 270 -33.64 13.04 19.17
N ILE A 271 -32.96 12.70 18.07
CA ILE A 271 -33.13 13.29 16.74
C ILE A 271 -33.81 12.22 15.88
N ALA A 272 -35.08 12.43 15.57
CA ALA A 272 -35.85 11.49 14.75
C ALA A 272 -35.26 11.32 13.34
N ASP A 273 -35.48 10.16 12.74
CA ASP A 273 -35.11 9.91 11.34
C ASP A 273 -35.84 10.89 10.41
N GLY A 274 -35.06 11.61 9.60
CA GLY A 274 -35.49 12.68 8.71
C GLY A 274 -35.59 14.08 9.35
N ALA A 275 -35.24 14.24 10.64
CA ALA A 275 -35.39 15.52 11.34
C ALA A 275 -34.26 16.52 11.06
N ASP A 276 -34.58 17.80 11.21
CA ASP A 276 -33.60 18.87 11.26
C ASP A 276 -32.94 18.94 12.65
N THR A 277 -31.66 19.27 12.70
CA THR A 277 -30.92 19.48 13.94
C THR A 277 -29.93 20.63 13.83
N PRO A 278 -29.74 21.47 14.85
CA PRO A 278 -28.66 22.45 14.86
C PRO A 278 -27.29 21.83 15.21
N HIS A 279 -27.25 20.55 15.59
CA HIS A 279 -26.07 19.90 16.16
C HIS A 279 -25.11 19.41 15.08
N THR A 280 -23.84 19.80 15.21
CA THR A 280 -22.74 19.34 14.34
C THR A 280 -22.01 18.11 14.89
N SER A 281 -22.61 17.41 15.85
CA SER A 281 -22.14 16.11 16.35
C SER A 281 -23.32 15.34 16.91
N VAL A 282 -23.31 14.02 16.73
CA VAL A 282 -24.39 13.14 17.21
C VAL A 282 -23.82 11.85 17.78
N THR A 283 -24.61 11.18 18.63
CA THR A 283 -24.31 9.83 19.11
C THR A 283 -25.32 8.86 18.51
N LEU A 284 -24.82 7.91 17.73
CA LEU A 284 -25.60 6.80 17.19
C LEU A 284 -25.62 5.68 18.22
N SER A 285 -26.79 5.12 18.49
CA SER A 285 -26.95 3.91 19.31
C SER A 285 -27.70 2.86 18.51
N GLY A 286 -27.28 1.61 18.63
CA GLY A 286 -27.86 0.55 17.82
C GLY A 286 -27.65 -0.84 18.36
N SER A 287 -28.00 -1.83 17.54
CA SER A 287 -27.85 -3.25 17.87
C SER A 287 -27.02 -4.01 16.84
N ALA A 288 -26.39 -5.10 17.28
CA ALA A 288 -25.71 -6.08 16.46
C ALA A 288 -25.54 -7.40 17.26
N GLY A 289 -25.10 -8.48 16.59
CA GLY A 289 -24.73 -9.72 17.28
C GLY A 289 -23.59 -9.50 18.29
N ALA A 290 -23.61 -10.25 19.40
CA ALA A 290 -22.64 -10.05 20.48
C ALA A 290 -21.19 -10.27 20.05
N GLY A 291 -20.32 -9.29 20.36
CA GLY A 291 -18.94 -9.28 19.91
C GLY A 291 -18.75 -8.94 18.42
N GLY A 292 -19.83 -8.61 17.70
CA GLY A 292 -19.76 -8.14 16.32
C GLY A 292 -19.10 -6.76 16.24
N GLU A 293 -18.14 -6.62 15.33
CA GLU A 293 -17.55 -5.32 14.99
C GLU A 293 -18.42 -4.65 13.92
N VAL A 294 -18.92 -3.46 14.25
CA VAL A 294 -19.82 -2.65 13.43
C VAL A 294 -19.04 -1.50 12.81
N GLU A 295 -19.07 -1.38 11.49
CA GLU A 295 -18.53 -0.24 10.75
C GLU A 295 -19.65 0.79 10.52
N ILE A 296 -19.36 2.07 10.81
CA ILE A 296 -20.28 3.20 10.69
C ILE A 296 -19.93 4.05 9.48
N PHE A 297 -20.94 4.45 8.71
CA PHE A 297 -20.82 5.30 7.52
C PHE A 297 -21.73 6.51 7.61
N ASP A 298 -21.30 7.61 7.00
CA ASP A 298 -22.13 8.76 6.64
C ASP A 298 -22.07 8.94 5.11
N GLY A 299 -23.17 8.59 4.44
CA GLY A 299 -23.17 8.32 3.01
C GLY A 299 -22.12 7.27 2.65
N PRO A 300 -21.24 7.51 1.65
CA PRO A 300 -20.15 6.60 1.32
C PRO A 300 -18.92 6.73 2.24
N THR A 301 -18.91 7.69 3.19
CA THR A 301 -17.72 8.04 3.98
C THR A 301 -17.66 7.23 5.28
N PRO A 302 -16.60 6.41 5.50
CA PRO A 302 -16.41 5.70 6.76
C PRO A 302 -16.16 6.67 7.91
N GLN A 303 -16.85 6.47 9.04
CA GLN A 303 -16.67 7.24 10.27
C GLN A 303 -15.75 6.51 11.25
N GLY A 304 -15.94 5.20 11.40
CA GLY A 304 -15.12 4.34 12.25
C GLY A 304 -15.78 3.00 12.55
N THR A 305 -15.22 2.25 13.52
CA THR A 305 -15.74 0.95 13.95
C THR A 305 -16.00 0.90 15.45
N VAL A 306 -16.93 0.04 15.89
CA VAL A 306 -17.25 -0.22 17.30
C VAL A 306 -17.63 -1.68 17.52
N ILE A 307 -17.26 -2.26 18.65
CA ILE A 307 -17.64 -3.61 19.02
C ILE A 307 -18.95 -3.58 19.84
N ALA A 308 -19.91 -4.41 19.47
CA ALA A 308 -21.15 -4.56 20.24
C ALA A 308 -20.90 -5.29 21.57
N VAL A 309 -21.32 -4.65 22.67
CA VAL A 309 -21.27 -5.21 24.02
C VAL A 309 -22.65 -5.77 24.36
N GLY A 310 -22.75 -7.09 24.52
CA GLY A 310 -24.06 -7.74 24.51
C GLY A 310 -24.69 -7.58 23.13
N SER A 311 -25.92 -7.07 23.04
CA SER A 311 -26.56 -6.80 21.74
C SER A 311 -26.50 -5.33 21.32
N ALA A 312 -25.80 -4.46 22.07
CA ALA A 312 -25.86 -3.02 21.90
C ALA A 312 -24.50 -2.41 21.55
N TRP A 313 -24.51 -1.31 20.80
CA TRP A 313 -23.34 -0.50 20.51
C TRP A 313 -23.70 0.99 20.52
N THR A 314 -22.71 1.84 20.77
CA THR A 314 -22.84 3.30 20.70
C THR A 314 -21.61 3.91 20.02
N TYR A 315 -21.81 4.91 19.17
CA TYR A 315 -20.73 5.56 18.43
C TYR A 315 -20.99 7.06 18.30
N LYS A 316 -19.99 7.89 18.67
CA LYS A 316 -20.07 9.34 18.55
C LYS A 316 -19.49 9.79 17.20
N VAL A 317 -20.32 10.37 16.34
CA VAL A 317 -19.89 11.04 15.13
C VAL A 317 -19.60 12.52 15.46
N ALA A 318 -18.37 12.94 15.22
CA ALA A 318 -17.92 14.31 15.47
C ALA A 318 -17.80 15.09 14.15
N VAL A 319 -18.10 16.39 14.20
CA VAL A 319 -17.88 17.34 13.09
C VAL A 319 -18.70 17.01 11.83
N LEU A 320 -20.02 17.18 11.93
CA LEU A 320 -20.94 17.19 10.80
C LEU A 320 -20.98 18.57 10.16
N THR A 321 -21.04 18.60 8.83
CA THR A 321 -21.25 19.83 8.06
C THR A 321 -22.72 20.22 8.04
N GLY A 322 -23.05 21.44 7.59
CA GLY A 322 -24.45 21.78 7.31
C GLY A 322 -24.98 20.98 6.11
N GLY A 323 -26.18 20.43 6.20
CA GLY A 323 -26.84 19.68 5.15
C GLY A 323 -27.25 18.25 5.56
N LEU A 324 -27.60 17.45 4.55
CA LEU A 324 -28.13 16.10 4.73
C LEU A 324 -27.02 15.11 5.08
N HIS A 325 -27.23 14.33 6.13
CA HIS A 325 -26.37 13.22 6.56
C HIS A 325 -27.20 11.94 6.57
N VAL A 326 -26.61 10.84 6.07
CA VAL A 326 -27.30 9.54 5.92
C VAL A 326 -26.44 8.46 6.55
N PHE A 327 -26.75 8.09 7.79
CA PHE A 327 -25.98 7.10 8.52
C PHE A 327 -26.42 5.69 8.17
N THR A 328 -25.44 4.82 7.92
CA THR A 328 -25.66 3.37 7.77
C THR A 328 -24.59 2.61 8.56
N VAL A 329 -24.89 1.36 8.91
CA VAL A 329 -23.92 0.47 9.56
C VAL A 329 -23.87 -0.89 8.87
N LYS A 330 -22.73 -1.56 8.92
CA LYS A 330 -22.55 -2.95 8.47
C LYS A 330 -21.63 -3.69 9.43
N LEU A 331 -21.63 -5.02 9.43
CA LEU A 331 -20.63 -5.78 10.17
C LEU A 331 -19.31 -5.80 9.39
N ALA A 332 -18.18 -5.69 10.10
CA ALA A 332 -16.84 -5.69 9.49
C ALA A 332 -16.49 -7.03 8.81
N ASP A 333 -17.11 -8.12 9.28
CA ASP A 333 -17.02 -9.44 8.65
C ASP A 333 -17.93 -9.57 7.41
N GLY A 334 -18.63 -8.52 6.97
CA GLY A 334 -19.49 -8.55 5.77
C GLY A 334 -20.81 -9.32 5.93
N SER A 335 -21.04 -9.96 7.09
CA SER A 335 -22.28 -10.70 7.35
C SER A 335 -23.47 -9.77 7.66
N GLY A 336 -24.69 -10.31 7.57
CA GLY A 336 -25.93 -9.61 8.00
C GLY A 336 -26.41 -8.45 7.10
N GLY A 337 -25.62 -8.02 6.11
CA GLY A 337 -25.94 -6.88 5.25
C GLY A 337 -25.81 -5.52 5.96
N ALA A 338 -26.11 -4.44 5.22
CA ALA A 338 -26.14 -3.08 5.77
C ALA A 338 -27.49 -2.79 6.44
N SER A 339 -27.50 -1.91 7.44
CA SER A 339 -28.72 -1.43 8.09
C SER A 339 -29.57 -0.58 7.15
N SER A 340 -30.84 -0.38 7.52
CA SER A 340 -31.61 0.76 7.01
C SER A 340 -30.88 2.07 7.33
N PRO A 341 -30.97 3.08 6.45
CA PRO A 341 -30.36 4.38 6.70
C PRO A 341 -31.10 5.14 7.82
N TRP A 342 -30.36 5.94 8.59
CA TRP A 342 -30.92 6.98 9.46
C TRP A 342 -30.48 8.35 8.96
N THR A 343 -31.43 9.20 8.61
CA THR A 343 -31.19 10.48 7.97
C THR A 343 -31.37 11.60 8.96
N ILE A 344 -30.49 12.60 8.95
CA ILE A 344 -30.69 13.88 9.64
C ILE A 344 -30.27 15.02 8.73
N ASN A 345 -30.80 16.22 8.96
CA ASN A 345 -30.38 17.42 8.24
C ASN A 345 -29.83 18.46 9.22
N VAL A 346 -28.53 18.75 9.12
CA VAL A 346 -27.87 19.72 10.00
C VAL A 346 -28.12 21.14 9.49
N VAL A 347 -28.89 21.92 10.24
CA VAL A 347 -29.29 23.29 9.88
C VAL A 347 -28.44 24.30 10.65
N LEU A 348 -27.47 24.90 9.97
CA LEU A 348 -26.63 25.97 10.53
C LEU A 348 -27.34 27.33 10.49
N GLN A 349 -27.23 28.08 11.60
CA GLN A 349 -27.83 29.40 11.76
C GLN A 349 -27.09 30.46 10.94
N ASN A 350 -27.85 31.33 10.26
CA ASN A 350 -27.29 32.43 9.48
C ASN A 350 -26.96 33.62 10.39
N LEU A 351 -25.80 33.55 11.05
CA LEU A 351 -25.27 34.62 11.90
C LEU A 351 -24.23 35.43 11.10
N GLU A 352 -24.23 36.76 11.19
CA GLU A 352 -23.29 37.57 10.41
C GLU A 352 -21.88 37.49 11.00
N LEU A 353 -20.95 37.01 10.19
CA LEU A 353 -19.52 36.93 10.48
C LEU A 353 -18.77 37.54 9.30
N THR A 354 -17.88 38.49 9.59
CA THR A 354 -17.00 39.12 8.61
C THR A 354 -15.55 39.16 9.10
N ILE A 355 -14.61 39.36 8.19
CA ILE A 355 -13.22 39.68 8.54
C ILE A 355 -12.96 41.13 8.15
N ALA A 356 -12.54 41.96 9.11
CA ALA A 356 -12.40 43.40 8.88
C ALA A 356 -11.37 43.73 7.78
N GLU A 357 -10.35 42.89 7.63
CA GLU A 357 -9.32 43.03 6.60
C GLU A 357 -9.70 42.39 5.24
N ALA A 358 -10.92 41.85 5.12
CA ALA A 358 -11.50 41.34 3.86
C ALA A 358 -12.85 42.05 3.58
N PRO A 359 -12.83 43.28 3.02
CA PRO A 359 -14.03 44.13 2.90
C PRO A 359 -15.16 43.54 2.05
N ASP A 360 -14.84 42.61 1.15
CA ASP A 360 -15.78 41.92 0.27
C ASP A 360 -16.31 40.60 0.87
N ASN A 361 -15.91 40.27 2.10
CA ASN A 361 -16.24 39.02 2.80
C ASN A 361 -15.89 37.75 2.01
N GLY A 362 -14.94 37.83 1.07
CA GLY A 362 -14.60 36.70 0.20
C GLY A 362 -13.12 36.61 -0.13
N ASN A 363 -12.39 37.72 -0.19
CA ASN A 363 -10.98 37.76 -0.53
C ASN A 363 -10.20 38.59 0.50
N LEU A 364 -9.13 38.02 1.02
CA LEU A 364 -8.22 38.70 1.93
C LEU A 364 -6.87 38.92 1.25
N ASP A 365 -6.46 40.18 1.11
CA ASP A 365 -5.08 40.52 0.76
C ASP A 365 -4.18 40.35 1.99
N PRO A 366 -3.22 39.40 1.99
CA PRO A 366 -2.35 39.17 3.14
C PRO A 366 -1.52 40.42 3.51
N ILE A 367 -1.25 41.33 2.57
CA ILE A 367 -0.52 42.57 2.83
C ILE A 367 -1.33 43.55 3.69
N ALA A 368 -2.66 43.57 3.54
CA ALA A 368 -3.54 44.43 4.33
C ALA A 368 -3.66 43.97 5.80
N ALA A 369 -3.32 42.71 6.08
CA ALA A 369 -3.51 42.07 7.38
C ALA A 369 -2.19 41.71 8.11
N LEU A 370 -1.07 42.35 7.76
CA LEU A 370 0.24 42.06 8.37
C LEU A 370 0.34 42.43 9.85
N THR A 371 -0.50 43.36 10.33
CA THR A 371 -0.46 43.85 11.72
C THR A 371 -1.60 43.30 12.58
N ARG A 372 -2.71 42.89 11.98
CA ARG A 372 -3.90 42.37 12.64
C ARG A 372 -4.73 41.54 11.68
N LEU A 373 -5.46 40.58 12.26
CA LEU A 373 -6.48 39.78 11.59
C LEU A 373 -7.69 39.72 12.52
N THR A 374 -8.83 40.20 12.05
CA THR A 374 -9.93 40.58 12.94
C THR A 374 -11.24 39.97 12.49
N ALA A 375 -11.80 39.09 13.32
CA ALA A 375 -13.17 38.61 13.16
C ALA A 375 -14.15 39.61 13.79
N VAL A 376 -15.18 39.96 13.02
CA VAL A 376 -16.27 40.86 13.42
C VAL A 376 -17.58 40.07 13.37
N LEU A 377 -18.24 39.98 14.52
CA LEU A 377 -19.42 39.17 14.72
C LEU A 377 -20.61 40.09 14.99
N ASP A 378 -21.64 40.01 14.16
CA ASP A 378 -22.90 40.73 14.35
C ASP A 378 -24.06 39.72 14.46
N TYR A 379 -24.55 39.52 15.67
CA TYR A 379 -25.69 38.67 15.94
C TYR A 379 -26.48 39.21 17.13
N ASN A 380 -27.60 38.55 17.48
CA ASN A 380 -28.38 38.97 18.65
C ASN A 380 -27.74 38.52 19.98
N MET A 381 -26.61 39.14 20.32
CA MET A 381 -25.75 38.86 21.47
C MET A 381 -26.44 39.14 22.81
N GLN A 382 -26.33 38.20 23.75
CA GLN A 382 -26.58 38.45 25.17
C GLN A 382 -25.26 38.61 25.93
N ALA A 383 -25.28 39.35 27.03
CA ALA A 383 -24.06 39.76 27.72
C ALA A 383 -23.24 38.57 28.27
N ASP A 384 -23.92 37.48 28.60
CA ASP A 384 -23.38 36.23 29.13
C ASP A 384 -23.00 35.22 28.03
N ASP A 385 -23.27 35.51 26.75
CA ASP A 385 -22.85 34.63 25.66
C ASP A 385 -21.33 34.44 25.70
N ARG A 386 -20.89 33.19 25.60
CA ARG A 386 -19.49 32.78 25.60
C ARG A 386 -19.11 32.40 24.16
N ILE A 387 -18.21 33.16 23.57
CA ILE A 387 -17.96 33.13 22.12
C ILE A 387 -16.57 32.56 21.83
N ARG A 388 -16.48 31.77 20.75
CA ARG A 388 -15.21 31.34 20.16
C ARG A 388 -15.27 31.51 18.64
N VAL A 389 -14.16 31.91 18.03
CA VAL A 389 -13.99 31.94 16.59
C VAL A 389 -13.11 30.76 16.18
N ILE A 390 -13.52 30.08 15.14
CA ILE A 390 -12.86 28.89 14.59
C ILE A 390 -12.38 29.24 13.18
N TRP A 391 -11.07 29.27 13.01
CA TRP A 391 -10.41 29.38 11.72
C TRP A 391 -9.92 27.99 11.29
N THR A 392 -10.43 27.50 10.18
CA THR A 392 -10.07 26.19 9.64
C THR A 392 -9.30 26.37 8.33
N ALA A 393 -8.05 25.92 8.32
CA ALA A 393 -7.22 25.92 7.13
C ALA A 393 -7.71 24.92 6.08
N ALA A 394 -7.27 25.12 4.84
CA ALA A 394 -7.49 24.18 3.75
C ALA A 394 -6.91 22.79 4.08
N PRO A 395 -7.51 21.69 3.58
CA PRO A 395 -6.98 20.34 3.72
C PRO A 395 -5.50 20.24 3.31
N GLY A 396 -4.73 19.44 4.04
CA GLY A 396 -3.28 19.29 3.82
C GLY A 396 -2.42 20.41 4.40
N THR A 397 -3.00 21.45 5.00
CA THR A 397 -2.25 22.48 5.73
C THR A 397 -1.88 21.98 7.12
N PRO A 398 -0.68 22.30 7.66
CA PRO A 398 -0.31 21.97 9.03
C PRO A 398 -1.32 22.45 10.06
N ALA A 399 -1.42 21.75 11.20
CA ALA A 399 -2.35 22.09 12.27
C ALA A 399 -2.22 23.54 12.76
N ALA A 400 -1.01 24.11 12.72
CA ALA A 400 -0.75 25.51 13.07
C ALA A 400 -1.42 26.54 12.14
N GLY A 401 -1.91 26.12 10.97
CA GLY A 401 -2.73 26.94 10.07
C GLY A 401 -4.20 27.06 10.50
N SER A 402 -4.65 26.23 11.44
CA SER A 402 -6.00 26.29 12.03
C SER A 402 -5.92 26.81 13.46
N HIS A 403 -6.99 27.47 13.92
CA HIS A 403 -7.03 28.02 15.27
C HIS A 403 -8.47 28.14 15.79
N THR A 404 -8.65 27.81 17.07
CA THR A 404 -9.85 28.16 17.82
C THR A 404 -9.46 29.12 18.92
N THR A 405 -10.10 30.27 18.98
CA THR A 405 -9.78 31.29 19.99
C THR A 405 -10.15 30.80 21.39
N ASN A 406 -9.50 31.39 22.40
CA ASN A 406 -9.99 31.28 23.77
C ASN A 406 -11.44 31.80 23.86
N THR A 407 -12.17 31.34 24.87
CA THR A 407 -13.55 31.77 25.09
C THR A 407 -13.59 33.22 25.54
N VAL A 408 -14.40 34.03 24.88
CA VAL A 408 -14.58 35.46 25.15
C VAL A 408 -16.03 35.73 25.52
N GLN A 409 -16.30 36.43 26.63
CA GLN A 409 -17.66 36.89 26.93
C GLN A 409 -18.08 38.01 25.96
N ALA A 410 -19.34 37.97 25.54
CA ALA A 410 -19.96 39.00 24.71
C ALA A 410 -19.95 40.39 25.38
N GLY A 411 -20.38 40.46 26.65
CA GLY A 411 -20.49 41.71 27.41
C GLY A 411 -21.67 42.59 27.00
N THR A 412 -21.87 43.71 27.71
CA THR A 412 -23.09 44.54 27.63
C THR A 412 -23.02 45.73 26.66
N THR A 413 -21.86 46.03 26.07
CA THR A 413 -21.60 47.39 25.55
C THR A 413 -20.96 47.49 24.16
N ILE A 414 -20.70 46.39 23.45
CA ILE A 414 -20.02 46.43 22.15
C ILE A 414 -20.71 45.52 21.13
N ARG A 415 -21.44 46.13 20.18
CA ARG A 415 -21.89 45.50 18.93
C ARG A 415 -21.35 46.32 17.75
N PRO A 416 -20.73 45.69 16.73
CA PRO A 416 -20.42 44.27 16.60
C PRO A 416 -19.28 43.82 17.53
N ARG A 417 -19.20 42.53 17.85
CA ARG A 417 -18.12 41.98 18.69
C ARG A 417 -16.87 41.72 17.85
N ILE A 418 -15.74 42.20 18.35
CA ILE A 418 -14.44 42.10 17.68
C ILE A 418 -13.56 41.07 18.41
N ILE A 419 -13.05 40.09 17.67
CA ILE A 419 -12.13 39.06 18.17
C ILE A 419 -10.89 39.04 17.29
N GLN A 420 -9.71 39.17 17.93
CA GLN A 420 -8.43 39.13 17.24
C GLN A 420 -8.00 37.69 16.98
N LEU A 421 -7.58 37.42 15.75
CA LEU A 421 -7.03 36.15 15.30
C LEU A 421 -5.50 36.28 15.11
N PRO A 422 -4.73 35.18 15.29
CA PRO A 422 -3.30 35.21 15.01
C PRO A 422 -3.00 35.51 13.53
N VAL A 423 -2.24 36.58 13.26
CA VAL A 423 -1.78 36.93 11.90
C VAL A 423 -0.95 35.79 11.26
N SER A 424 -0.29 34.97 12.08
CA SER A 424 0.48 33.81 11.62
C SER A 424 -0.33 32.83 10.78
N LEU A 425 -1.66 32.76 10.96
CA LEU A 425 -2.55 31.88 10.17
C LEU A 425 -2.49 32.17 8.66
N LEU A 426 -2.20 33.42 8.29
CA LEU A 426 -2.11 33.83 6.90
C LEU A 426 -0.93 33.16 6.18
N ALA A 427 0.21 32.96 6.87
CA ALA A 427 1.40 32.36 6.27
C ALA A 427 1.15 30.91 5.81
N PHE A 428 0.33 30.17 6.56
CA PHE A 428 -0.08 28.81 6.23
C PHE A 428 -1.15 28.74 5.14
N SER A 429 -1.85 29.86 4.90
CA SER A 429 -3.06 29.94 4.09
C SER A 429 -2.86 30.67 2.75
N LEU A 430 -1.68 31.22 2.46
CA LEU A 430 -1.40 31.96 1.22
C LEU A 430 -1.83 31.20 -0.04
N GLY A 431 -2.63 31.85 -0.89
CA GLY A 431 -3.17 31.26 -2.12
C GLY A 431 -4.21 30.16 -1.93
N LYS A 432 -4.65 29.90 -0.68
CA LYS A 432 -5.60 28.84 -0.34
C LYS A 432 -6.95 29.44 0.10
N ARG A 433 -7.96 28.57 0.13
CA ARG A 433 -9.29 28.88 0.66
C ARG A 433 -9.43 28.34 2.07
N VAL A 434 -9.85 29.20 3.00
CA VAL A 434 -10.08 28.86 4.42
C VAL A 434 -11.55 29.06 4.76
N THR A 435 -11.97 28.49 5.88
CA THR A 435 -13.30 28.76 6.44
C THR A 435 -13.17 29.33 7.84
N VAL A 436 -13.96 30.36 8.12
CA VAL A 436 -14.08 30.96 9.45
C VAL A 436 -15.51 30.79 9.92
N SER A 437 -15.71 30.27 11.12
CA SER A 437 -17.02 30.24 11.78
C SER A 437 -16.87 30.77 13.20
N PHE A 438 -17.98 31.04 13.86
CA PHE A 438 -17.98 31.24 15.30
C PHE A 438 -19.05 30.40 15.95
N GLU A 439 -18.83 30.09 17.22
CA GLU A 439 -19.81 29.47 18.09
C GLU A 439 -20.04 30.35 19.32
N TYR A 440 -21.26 30.34 19.83
CA TYR A 440 -21.57 30.92 21.13
C TYR A 440 -22.44 30.01 21.98
N ASP A 441 -22.13 29.86 23.26
CA ASP A 441 -22.98 29.19 24.25
C ASP A 441 -23.61 30.20 25.23
N ARG A 442 -24.83 29.91 25.69
CA ARG A 442 -25.60 30.76 26.60
C ARG A 442 -25.95 29.96 27.86
N GLY A 443 -25.27 30.28 28.96
CA GLY A 443 -25.41 29.53 30.21
C GLY A 443 -25.01 28.06 30.03
N THR A 444 -25.97 27.15 30.15
CA THR A 444 -25.78 25.71 29.95
C THR A 444 -26.32 25.21 28.60
N ALA A 445 -26.83 26.11 27.75
CA ALA A 445 -27.26 25.75 26.41
C ALA A 445 -26.05 25.36 25.55
N LEU A 446 -26.25 24.42 24.63
CA LEU A 446 -25.20 24.02 23.70
C LEU A 446 -24.78 25.17 22.77
N PRO A 447 -23.53 25.16 22.29
CA PRO A 447 -23.04 26.19 21.39
C PRO A 447 -23.85 26.24 20.09
N VAL A 448 -24.30 27.44 19.72
CA VAL A 448 -24.89 27.73 18.42
C VAL A 448 -23.76 28.09 17.46
N VAL A 449 -23.66 27.38 16.33
CA VAL A 449 -22.59 27.57 15.34
C VAL A 449 -23.09 28.39 14.15
N SER A 450 -22.31 29.39 13.74
CA SER A 450 -22.57 30.17 12.53
C SER A 450 -22.35 29.33 11.27
N ARG A 451 -22.98 29.74 10.17
CA ARG A 451 -22.52 29.30 8.84
C ARG A 451 -21.04 29.67 8.64
N PRO A 452 -20.23 28.81 7.98
CA PRO A 452 -18.85 29.14 7.69
C PRO A 452 -18.75 30.26 6.65
N LEU A 453 -17.99 31.31 6.97
CA LEU A 453 -17.49 32.31 6.04
C LEU A 453 -16.32 31.73 5.27
N VAL A 454 -16.44 31.64 3.95
CA VAL A 454 -15.39 31.14 3.07
C VAL A 454 -14.52 32.31 2.61
N LEU A 455 -13.21 32.23 2.83
CA LEU A 455 -12.26 33.28 2.44
C LEU A 455 -11.17 32.73 1.53
N ASN A 456 -10.92 33.40 0.41
CA ASN A 456 -9.75 33.17 -0.42
C ASN A 456 -8.61 34.07 0.09
N ILE A 457 -7.52 33.47 0.52
CA ILE A 457 -6.35 34.22 0.96
C ILE A 457 -5.45 34.45 -0.26
N GLY A 458 -5.12 35.72 -0.53
CA GLY A 458 -4.24 36.10 -1.63
C GLY A 458 -2.82 35.55 -1.50
N THR A 459 -2.00 35.81 -2.52
CA THR A 459 -0.56 35.54 -2.49
C THR A 459 0.20 36.82 -2.18
N ILE A 460 1.42 36.70 -1.67
CA ILE A 460 2.32 37.86 -1.51
C ILE A 460 3.03 38.11 -2.86
N PRO A 461 2.97 39.33 -3.40
CA PRO A 461 3.66 39.63 -4.65
C PRO A 461 5.18 39.46 -4.56
N ALA A 462 5.80 38.99 -5.66
CA ALA A 462 7.22 38.60 -5.68
C ALA A 462 8.20 39.73 -5.30
N ASN A 463 7.85 40.99 -5.55
CA ASN A 463 8.67 42.16 -5.23
C ASN A 463 8.87 42.40 -3.72
N TRP A 464 8.04 41.79 -2.87
CA TRP A 464 8.22 41.83 -1.42
C TRP A 464 9.32 40.87 -0.90
N PHE A 465 9.77 39.93 -1.73
CA PHE A 465 10.82 38.97 -1.41
C PHE A 465 12.17 39.47 -1.94
N VAL A 466 12.78 40.39 -1.19
CA VAL A 466 14.06 41.02 -1.55
C VAL A 466 15.22 40.07 -1.27
N PRO A 467 16.07 39.73 -2.27
CA PRO A 467 17.15 38.77 -2.07
C PRO A 467 18.28 39.30 -1.18
N PRO A 468 19.05 38.40 -0.55
CA PRO A 468 20.16 38.79 0.29
C PRO A 468 21.29 39.45 -0.51
N VAL A 469 22.06 40.32 0.15
CA VAL A 469 23.13 41.09 -0.48
C VAL A 469 24.47 40.84 0.18
N ILE A 470 25.52 40.73 -0.63
CA ILE A 470 26.91 40.76 -0.14
C ILE A 470 27.30 42.21 0.11
N THR A 471 27.64 42.54 1.36
CA THR A 471 27.94 43.94 1.74
C THR A 471 29.23 44.46 1.11
N GLN A 472 30.23 43.60 0.89
CA GLN A 472 31.51 43.95 0.26
C GLN A 472 31.40 44.33 -1.23
N ALA A 473 30.24 44.07 -1.87
CA ALA A 473 29.95 44.57 -3.21
C ALA A 473 29.59 46.07 -3.22
N ASN A 474 29.49 46.72 -2.04
CA ASN A 474 29.25 48.15 -1.86
C ASN A 474 28.04 48.68 -2.65
N GLY A 475 26.96 47.89 -2.70
CA GLY A 475 25.73 48.24 -3.43
C GLY A 475 25.79 48.06 -4.94
N THR A 476 26.91 47.57 -5.49
CA THR A 476 27.08 47.31 -6.93
C THR A 476 26.78 45.84 -7.28
N THR A 477 26.76 45.52 -8.57
CA THR A 477 26.70 44.14 -9.08
C THR A 477 28.08 43.53 -9.29
N VAL A 478 29.17 44.18 -8.86
CA VAL A 478 30.53 43.66 -8.96
C VAL A 478 31.03 43.29 -7.57
N LEU A 479 31.45 42.03 -7.40
CA LEU A 479 32.10 41.57 -6.19
C LEU A 479 33.62 41.53 -6.40
N ASN A 480 34.31 42.57 -5.92
CA ASN A 480 35.76 42.62 -5.93
C ASN A 480 36.33 41.85 -4.74
N LEU A 481 37.01 40.73 -5.01
CA LEU A 481 37.57 39.85 -4.00
C LEU A 481 38.71 40.51 -3.21
N ALA A 482 39.34 41.57 -3.72
CA ALA A 482 40.28 42.38 -2.94
C ALA A 482 39.63 43.05 -1.71
N ASN A 483 38.30 43.25 -1.74
CA ASN A 483 37.53 43.79 -0.61
C ASN A 483 37.09 42.68 0.38
N VAL A 484 37.43 41.42 0.12
CA VAL A 484 37.01 40.26 0.91
C VAL A 484 38.24 39.64 1.59
N GLN A 485 38.47 39.96 2.87
CA GLN A 485 39.66 39.51 3.58
C GLN A 485 39.51 38.10 4.19
N ALA A 486 38.49 37.88 5.03
CA ALA A 486 38.26 36.61 5.75
C ALA A 486 36.97 35.88 5.31
N GLY A 487 36.19 36.51 4.43
CA GLY A 487 34.88 36.06 3.97
C GLY A 487 33.98 37.24 3.65
N ALA A 488 32.90 36.98 2.91
CA ALA A 488 31.92 38.00 2.55
C ALA A 488 30.71 37.92 3.47
N THR A 489 30.18 39.07 3.89
CA THR A 489 28.98 39.14 4.73
C THR A 489 27.75 39.15 3.84
N LEU A 490 26.97 38.09 3.92
CA LEU A 490 25.66 37.98 3.28
C LEU A 490 24.59 38.49 4.24
N LEU A 491 23.97 39.62 3.89
CA LEU A 491 22.94 40.30 4.67
C LEU A 491 21.55 39.98 4.13
N PHE A 492 20.68 39.50 5.01
CA PHE A 492 19.27 39.24 4.76
C PHE A 492 18.39 40.30 5.43
N GLY A 493 17.30 40.69 4.77
CA GLY A 493 16.22 41.47 5.36
C GLY A 493 15.11 40.59 5.93
N GLY A 494 13.95 41.20 6.18
CA GLY A 494 12.69 40.49 6.45
C GLY A 494 11.76 40.49 5.22
N TRP A 495 10.70 39.69 5.29
CA TRP A 495 9.62 39.65 4.29
C TRP A 495 8.26 39.62 5.00
N PRO A 496 7.15 39.91 4.29
CA PRO A 496 5.81 39.83 4.88
C PRO A 496 5.53 38.43 5.45
N LEU A 497 4.97 38.37 6.66
CA LEU A 497 4.68 37.13 7.39
C LEU A 497 5.92 36.26 7.70
N ILE A 498 7.10 36.89 7.82
CA ILE A 498 8.29 36.21 8.35
C ILE A 498 8.02 35.71 9.78
N ALA A 499 8.29 34.43 10.01
CA ALA A 499 8.05 33.78 11.30
C ALA A 499 9.16 32.78 11.63
N SER A 500 9.44 32.63 12.93
CA SER A 500 10.36 31.61 13.40
C SER A 500 9.84 30.22 13.03
N GLY A 501 10.73 29.34 12.58
CA GLY A 501 10.40 27.98 12.16
C GLY A 501 10.15 27.80 10.66
N GLN A 502 10.15 28.87 9.86
CA GLN A 502 10.05 28.77 8.40
C GLN A 502 11.32 28.16 7.79
N PRO A 503 11.27 26.99 7.13
CA PRO A 503 12.41 26.35 6.48
C PRO A 503 13.00 27.21 5.37
N ILE A 504 14.33 27.26 5.29
CA ILE A 504 15.07 28.09 4.33
C ILE A 504 16.17 27.31 3.60
N TRP A 505 16.41 27.66 2.34
CA TRP A 505 17.56 27.17 1.58
C TRP A 505 18.34 28.33 1.00
N LEU A 506 19.63 28.09 0.83
CA LEU A 506 20.56 29.05 0.25
C LEU A 506 21.57 28.29 -0.59
N ASP A 507 21.51 28.54 -1.89
CA ASP A 507 22.34 27.91 -2.90
C ASP A 507 23.12 28.99 -3.67
N PHE A 508 24.37 28.71 -3.98
CA PHE A 508 25.24 29.56 -4.79
C PHE A 508 25.62 28.80 -6.06
N GLU A 509 25.54 29.48 -7.20
CA GLU A 509 25.96 28.96 -8.49
C GLU A 509 27.06 29.86 -9.07
N GLY A 510 28.15 29.24 -9.47
CA GLY A 510 29.33 29.95 -9.98
C GLY A 510 30.15 29.10 -10.94
N GLN A 511 31.23 29.69 -11.46
CA GLN A 511 32.18 29.01 -12.34
C GLN A 511 33.60 29.19 -11.83
N ASN A 512 34.39 28.13 -11.87
CA ASN A 512 35.81 28.18 -11.53
C ASN A 512 36.66 28.61 -12.75
N ALA A 513 37.95 28.84 -12.52
CA ALA A 513 38.88 29.29 -13.56
C ALA A 513 39.00 28.35 -14.78
N SER A 514 38.64 27.07 -14.65
CA SER A 514 38.63 26.12 -15.78
C SER A 514 37.31 26.08 -16.55
N GLY A 515 36.33 26.93 -16.18
CA GLY A 515 35.00 26.98 -16.78
C GLY A 515 34.04 25.91 -16.25
N GLY A 516 34.46 25.10 -15.26
CA GLY A 516 33.60 24.13 -14.58
C GLY A 516 32.65 24.79 -13.57
N SER A 517 31.55 24.11 -13.26
CA SER A 517 30.61 24.54 -12.21
C SER A 517 31.30 24.54 -10.84
N HIS A 518 31.10 25.64 -10.10
CA HIS A 518 31.59 25.84 -8.74
C HIS A 518 30.43 26.24 -7.84
N ASN A 519 29.52 25.30 -7.60
CA ASN A 519 28.30 25.54 -6.84
C ASN A 519 28.48 25.20 -5.36
N LEU A 520 27.74 25.89 -4.48
CA LEU A 520 27.74 25.65 -3.04
C LEU A 520 26.30 25.66 -2.50
N THR A 521 25.88 24.56 -1.88
CA THR A 521 24.68 24.54 -1.04
C THR A 521 25.07 24.88 0.38
N MET A 522 24.68 26.08 0.83
CA MET A 522 24.99 26.56 2.18
C MET A 522 23.93 26.13 3.18
N TRP A 523 22.64 26.23 2.81
CA TRP A 523 21.53 25.83 3.69
C TRP A 523 20.54 24.90 2.99
N THR A 524 20.05 23.93 3.76
CA THR A 524 18.99 23.00 3.37
C THR A 524 17.81 23.12 4.32
N GLY A 525 16.59 23.27 3.79
CA GLY A 525 15.40 23.58 4.60
C GLY A 525 15.08 22.62 5.75
N PRO A 526 15.33 21.29 5.65
CA PRO A 526 15.13 20.41 6.81
C PRO A 526 16.03 20.74 8.01
N ASN A 527 17.18 21.37 7.78
CA ASN A 527 18.18 21.64 8.80
C ASN A 527 18.26 23.13 9.19
N PHE A 528 17.73 24.02 8.36
CA PHE A 528 17.82 25.46 8.54
C PHE A 528 16.43 26.09 8.46
N ALA A 529 16.12 26.91 9.46
CA ALA A 529 14.89 27.67 9.54
C ALA A 529 15.15 29.09 10.05
N VAL A 530 14.23 30.00 9.76
CA VAL A 530 14.20 31.33 10.37
C VAL A 530 14.12 31.17 11.89
N HIS A 531 14.98 31.87 12.60
CA HIS A 531 15.05 31.82 14.06
C HIS A 531 14.52 33.14 14.65
N ARG A 532 14.08 33.09 15.92
CA ARG A 532 13.36 34.18 16.58
C ARG A 532 14.09 35.53 16.56
N SER A 533 15.41 35.57 16.73
CA SER A 533 16.14 36.86 16.73
C SER A 533 16.21 37.51 15.34
N TRP A 534 16.19 36.74 14.24
CA TRP A 534 16.06 37.33 12.90
C TRP A 534 14.72 38.06 12.76
N VAL A 535 13.62 37.42 13.17
CA VAL A 535 12.28 38.03 13.13
C VAL A 535 12.25 39.34 13.92
N LEU A 536 12.81 39.35 15.14
CA LEU A 536 12.82 40.54 16.00
C LEU A 536 13.71 41.66 15.47
N ASN A 537 14.87 41.33 14.89
CA ASN A 537 15.84 42.32 14.41
C ASN A 537 15.51 42.82 12.99
N GLY A 538 14.63 42.13 12.26
CA GLY A 538 14.32 42.41 10.85
C GLY A 538 15.48 42.14 9.88
N ARG A 539 16.59 41.57 10.36
CA ARG A 539 17.80 41.28 9.58
C ARG A 539 18.59 40.13 10.16
N TYR A 540 19.36 39.45 9.30
CA TYR A 540 20.29 38.40 9.67
C TYR A 540 21.52 38.44 8.77
N SER A 541 22.68 38.13 9.33
CA SER A 541 23.95 38.15 8.60
C SER A 541 24.69 36.85 8.80
N VAL A 542 25.24 36.30 7.72
CA VAL A 542 26.16 35.17 7.75
C VAL A 542 27.39 35.43 6.90
N THR A 543 28.46 34.69 7.19
CA THR A 543 29.71 34.78 6.44
C THR A 543 29.77 33.68 5.38
N VAL A 544 29.95 34.08 4.13
CA VAL A 544 30.35 33.19 3.03
C VAL A 544 31.88 33.09 3.06
N LEU A 545 32.40 31.88 3.17
CA LEU A 545 33.84 31.68 3.36
C LEU A 545 34.65 32.16 2.16
N TYR A 546 35.75 32.87 2.44
CA TYR A 546 36.67 33.32 1.40
C TYR A 546 37.27 32.16 0.60
N SER A 547 37.47 31.00 1.25
CA SER A 547 37.97 29.78 0.59
C SER A 547 37.12 29.33 -0.59
N TYR A 548 35.81 29.50 -0.52
CA TYR A 548 34.90 29.23 -1.63
C TYR A 548 34.97 30.34 -2.69
N LEU A 549 34.91 31.60 -2.26
CA LEU A 549 34.81 32.76 -3.15
C LEU A 549 36.07 32.95 -4.02
N LYS A 550 37.27 32.67 -3.48
CA LYS A 550 38.55 32.83 -4.20
C LYS A 550 38.72 31.89 -5.39
N GLU A 551 37.94 30.81 -5.46
CA GLU A 551 38.01 29.81 -6.53
C GLU A 551 37.09 30.15 -7.71
N LEU A 552 36.29 31.22 -7.60
CA LEU A 552 35.47 31.75 -8.69
C LEU A 552 36.34 32.47 -9.74
N ALA A 553 36.05 32.26 -11.02
CA ALA A 553 36.81 32.86 -12.12
C ALA A 553 36.58 34.37 -12.25
N GLU A 554 37.63 35.09 -12.66
CA GLU A 554 37.54 36.49 -13.12
C GLU A 554 36.46 36.64 -14.19
N GLY A 555 35.58 37.62 -14.04
CA GLY A 555 34.51 37.91 -14.98
C GLY A 555 33.32 36.95 -14.94
N SER A 556 33.38 35.86 -14.16
CA SER A 556 32.25 34.93 -14.02
C SER A 556 31.10 35.50 -13.20
N THR A 557 29.91 34.90 -13.33
CA THR A 557 28.72 35.28 -12.56
C THR A 557 28.55 34.36 -11.36
N LEU A 558 28.43 34.94 -10.17
CA LEU A 558 27.94 34.28 -8.96
C LEU A 558 26.45 34.59 -8.80
N SER A 559 25.60 33.57 -8.87
CA SER A 559 24.16 33.67 -8.58
C SER A 559 23.86 33.13 -7.18
N ILE A 560 23.09 33.89 -6.40
CA ILE A 560 22.63 33.51 -5.06
C ILE A 560 21.13 33.26 -5.13
N HIS A 561 20.72 32.05 -4.80
CA HIS A 561 19.33 31.59 -4.80
C HIS A 561 18.88 31.35 -3.37
N PHE A 562 17.85 32.09 -2.95
CA PHE A 562 17.25 31.97 -1.62
C PHE A 562 15.77 31.62 -1.73
N ARG A 563 15.31 30.69 -0.89
CA ARG A 563 13.92 30.23 -0.88
C ARG A 563 13.46 29.91 0.54
N VAL A 564 12.15 30.06 0.78
CA VAL A 564 11.52 29.84 2.09
C VAL A 564 10.16 29.15 1.96
N ASN A 565 9.84 28.22 2.87
CA ASN A 565 8.48 27.71 3.04
C ASN A 565 7.72 28.52 4.09
N MET A 566 6.65 29.21 3.66
CA MET A 566 5.85 30.08 4.52
C MET A 566 5.02 29.31 5.55
N ASP A 567 4.59 28.10 5.20
CA ASP A 567 3.75 27.19 5.99
C ASP A 567 4.53 26.30 6.96
N GLN A 568 5.83 26.56 7.13
CA GLN A 568 6.71 25.82 8.03
C GLN A 568 6.91 24.33 7.69
N VAL A 569 6.51 23.89 6.48
CA VAL A 569 6.76 22.52 6.01
C VAL A 569 7.98 22.52 5.10
N PRO A 570 9.05 21.77 5.41
CA PRO A 570 10.23 21.71 4.53
C PRO A 570 9.89 21.00 3.21
N ASN A 571 9.56 21.78 2.17
CA ASN A 571 9.30 21.26 0.84
C ASN A 571 9.82 22.23 -0.23
N PRO A 572 10.94 21.91 -0.90
CA PRO A 572 11.56 22.81 -1.87
C PRO A 572 10.67 23.10 -3.09
N ALA A 573 9.69 22.25 -3.41
CA ALA A 573 8.79 22.44 -4.54
C ALA A 573 7.69 23.48 -4.28
N THR A 574 7.35 23.73 -3.02
CA THR A 574 6.36 24.73 -2.61
C THR A 574 6.98 25.97 -1.98
N ALA A 575 8.32 26.04 -1.93
CA ALA A 575 9.03 27.16 -1.35
C ALA A 575 8.87 28.41 -2.23
N VAL A 576 8.64 29.55 -1.58
CA VAL A 576 8.68 30.85 -2.23
C VAL A 576 10.12 31.16 -2.61
N VAL A 577 10.34 31.41 -3.90
CA VAL A 577 11.65 31.70 -4.47
C VAL A 577 11.85 33.21 -4.55
N PHE A 578 12.94 33.69 -3.95
CA PHE A 578 13.38 35.07 -4.09
C PHE A 578 14.06 35.25 -5.45
N ALA A 579 13.97 36.44 -6.04
CA ALA A 579 14.72 36.74 -7.26
C ALA A 579 16.23 36.50 -7.02
N ALA A 580 16.92 35.85 -7.95
CA ALA A 580 18.34 35.57 -7.78
C ALA A 580 19.17 36.86 -7.68
N ARG A 581 20.10 36.92 -6.72
CA ARG A 581 21.09 38.01 -6.66
C ARG A 581 22.33 37.61 -7.44
N GLN A 582 22.73 38.44 -8.40
CA GLN A 582 23.88 38.14 -9.26
C GLN A 582 25.02 39.14 -9.05
N TYR A 583 26.24 38.62 -9.02
CA TYR A 583 27.47 39.40 -8.96
C TYR A 583 28.45 38.96 -10.04
N THR A 584 29.05 39.91 -10.75
CA THR A 584 30.24 39.67 -11.58
C THR A 584 31.47 39.66 -10.69
N ILE A 585 32.25 38.59 -10.75
CA ILE A 585 33.44 38.40 -9.92
C ILE A 585 34.62 39.18 -10.51
N ARG A 586 35.29 39.95 -9.65
CA ARG A 586 36.63 40.50 -9.90
C ARG A 586 37.59 39.82 -8.92
N ALA A 587 38.29 38.82 -9.39
CA ALA A 587 39.31 38.06 -8.70
C ALA A 587 40.56 38.89 -8.42
N ILE A 588 41.38 38.40 -7.48
CA ILE A 588 42.71 38.94 -7.23
C ILE A 588 43.66 38.34 -8.29
N PRO A 589 44.56 39.13 -8.91
CA PRO A 589 45.53 38.65 -9.89
C PRO A 589 46.40 37.48 -9.42
#